data_AF-A0ABD7CS77-F1
#
_entry.id   AF-A0ABD7CS77-F1
#
_cell.length_a   1.000
_cell.length_b   1.000
_cell.length_c   1.000
_cell.angle_alpha   90.00
_cell.angle_beta   90.00
_cell.angle_gamma   90.00
#
_symmetry.space_group_name_H-M   'P 1'
#
loop_
_entity.id
_entity.type
_entity.pdbx_description
1 polymer ?
#
loop_
_entity_poly.entity_id
_entity_poly.type
_entity_poly.pdbx_seq_one_letter_code
_entity_poly.pdbx_strand_id
1 'polypeptide(L)'
;MDTQAQHSERDRSPEPDAGTGGRSRFSRTRARFAAALSWRRVLAGAVLATTVLLLVSSFVVQPFLIPSGSMEPTLKVGDRLLVNKLAYRFGAQPERGDVVVFDGTGSFVREDLDANPLAGLARGAAASLGLAEPDDSDFVKRVVGVGGDRVVCCDARGRLAVNGTVVDEPYLYPGDTASRVPFDIVVPSGTLWMMGDHRSRSSDSRDRLGSPGGGMVPVDRVTGRVDWLGWPPARTGSLAGTDAFTGVPAPGAAHG
;
A
#
# COMPACT_ATOMS: atom_id res chain seq x y z
N MET A 1 -100.42 -50.63 38.82
CA MET A 1 -100.24 -49.37 38.08
C MET A 1 -99.31 -48.46 38.87
N ASP A 2 -98.04 -48.89 38.96
CA ASP A 2 -96.87 -48.27 38.30
C ASP A 2 -96.82 -46.72 38.41
N THR A 3 -95.81 -46.05 38.97
CA THR A 3 -94.41 -46.40 39.21
C THR A 3 -93.84 -45.42 40.25
N GLN A 4 -93.15 -45.92 41.28
CA GLN A 4 -92.18 -45.13 42.06
C GLN A 4 -90.87 -45.03 41.29
N ALA A 5 -90.22 -43.86 41.28
CA ALA A 5 -88.76 -43.77 41.34
C ALA A 5 -88.31 -42.36 41.75
N GLN A 6 -87.75 -42.27 42.96
CA GLN A 6 -86.88 -41.18 43.39
C GLN A 6 -85.51 -41.32 42.71
N HIS A 7 -84.83 -40.21 42.44
CA HIS A 7 -83.38 -40.13 42.61
C HIS A 7 -82.98 -38.68 42.90
N SER A 8 -82.70 -38.41 44.17
CA SER A 8 -81.80 -37.35 44.59
C SER A 8 -80.39 -37.93 44.60
N GLU A 9 -79.42 -37.26 43.97
CA GLU A 9 -78.01 -37.52 44.28
C GLU A 9 -77.22 -36.22 44.25
N ARG A 10 -76.62 -35.95 45.41
CA ARG A 10 -75.74 -34.83 45.74
C ARG A 10 -74.50 -35.51 46.31
N ASP A 11 -73.34 -35.37 45.67
CA ASP A 11 -71.97 -35.35 46.24
C ASP A 11 -70.91 -35.85 45.25
N ARG A 12 -69.92 -35.01 44.96
CA ARG A 12 -68.54 -35.29 45.37
C ARG A 12 -67.65 -34.05 45.27
N SER A 13 -66.87 -33.90 46.34
CA SER A 13 -65.98 -32.82 46.77
C SER A 13 -64.60 -32.87 46.05
N PRO A 14 -63.50 -32.29 46.58
CA PRO A 14 -62.70 -31.23 45.95
C PRO A 14 -61.24 -31.66 45.66
N GLU A 15 -60.35 -30.68 45.42
CA GLU A 15 -58.86 -30.70 45.44
C GLU A 15 -58.11 -30.82 44.09
N PRO A 16 -56.80 -30.48 44.01
CA PRO A 16 -56.21 -29.19 44.37
C PRO A 16 -55.10 -28.72 43.38
N ASP A 17 -54.56 -27.54 43.66
CA ASP A 17 -53.17 -27.11 43.48
C ASP A 17 -52.51 -27.04 42.08
N ALA A 18 -51.96 -25.87 41.77
CA ALA A 18 -50.54 -25.67 41.44
C ALA A 18 -50.31 -24.43 40.57
N GLY A 19 -49.39 -23.57 41.02
CA GLY A 19 -48.33 -23.10 40.14
C GLY A 19 -48.47 -21.70 39.55
N THR A 20 -48.16 -20.71 40.39
CA THR A 20 -47.15 -19.67 40.16
C THR A 20 -46.69 -19.43 38.71
N GLY A 21 -46.89 -18.21 38.20
CA GLY A 21 -46.30 -17.82 36.93
C GLY A 21 -46.37 -16.33 36.66
N GLY A 22 -45.67 -15.52 37.46
CA GLY A 22 -45.36 -14.14 37.12
C GLY A 22 -44.63 -14.07 35.78
N ARG A 23 -45.37 -13.89 34.68
CA ARG A 23 -44.80 -13.74 33.35
C ARG A 23 -44.21 -12.34 33.22
N SER A 24 -42.92 -12.29 33.50
CA SER A 24 -41.94 -11.27 33.18
C SER A 24 -42.38 -10.26 32.11
N ARG A 25 -42.70 -9.05 32.56
CA ARG A 25 -42.74 -7.84 31.69
C ARG A 25 -41.33 -7.39 31.24
N PHE A 26 -40.29 -8.15 31.56
CA PHE A 26 -38.89 -7.83 31.27
C PHE A 26 -38.35 -8.46 29.97
N SER A 27 -39.14 -9.27 29.25
CA SER A 27 -38.70 -9.90 28.00
C SER A 27 -38.96 -9.06 26.74
N ARG A 28 -39.79 -8.01 26.82
CA ARG A 28 -40.13 -7.19 25.64
C ARG A 28 -39.10 -6.12 25.27
N THR A 29 -38.13 -5.86 26.14
CA THR A 29 -37.08 -4.86 25.90
C THR A 29 -35.88 -5.41 25.11
N ARG A 30 -35.71 -6.74 25.05
CA ARG A 30 -34.67 -7.37 24.22
C ARG A 30 -35.08 -7.57 22.75
N ALA A 31 -36.38 -7.63 22.46
CA ALA A 31 -36.89 -7.87 21.11
C ALA A 31 -36.86 -6.63 20.18
N ARG A 32 -36.46 -5.46 20.69
CA ARG A 32 -36.39 -4.21 19.88
C ARG A 32 -34.97 -3.82 19.44
N PHE A 33 -33.94 -4.52 19.90
CA PHE A 33 -32.56 -4.28 19.47
C PHE A 33 -32.12 -5.17 18.29
N ALA A 34 -32.89 -6.20 17.96
CA ALA A 34 -32.72 -6.96 16.73
C ALA A 34 -33.76 -6.51 15.70
N ALA A 35 -33.73 -5.23 15.31
CA ALA A 35 -34.28 -4.87 14.01
C ALA A 35 -33.41 -5.62 13.00
N ALA A 36 -33.89 -6.78 12.55
CA ALA A 36 -33.25 -7.59 11.53
C ALA A 36 -32.98 -6.69 10.33
N LEU A 37 -31.74 -6.20 10.23
CA LEU A 37 -31.28 -5.51 9.05
C LEU A 37 -31.45 -6.57 7.96
N SER A 38 -32.43 -6.34 7.07
CA SER A 38 -32.78 -7.34 6.07
C SER A 38 -31.49 -7.80 5.40
N TRP A 39 -31.30 -9.09 5.18
CA TRP A 39 -30.03 -9.61 4.68
C TRP A 39 -29.60 -8.88 3.39
N ARG A 40 -30.58 -8.40 2.61
CA ARG A 40 -30.43 -7.50 1.45
C ARG A 40 -29.77 -6.16 1.78
N ARG A 41 -30.12 -5.51 2.89
CA ARG A 41 -29.47 -4.26 3.36
C ARG A 41 -28.06 -4.52 3.88
N VAL A 42 -27.82 -5.64 4.57
CA VAL A 42 -26.47 -6.05 4.98
C VAL A 42 -25.60 -6.28 3.74
N LEU A 43 -26.10 -7.04 2.76
CA LEU A 43 -25.41 -7.26 1.50
C LEU A 43 -25.16 -5.97 0.73
N ALA A 44 -26.18 -5.12 0.57
CA ALA A 44 -26.02 -3.85 -0.14
C ALA A 44 -25.00 -2.94 0.54
N GLY A 45 -24.99 -2.89 1.87
CA GLY A 45 -23.97 -2.16 2.64
C GLY A 45 -22.57 -2.75 2.46
N ALA A 46 -22.43 -4.08 2.48
CA ALA A 46 -21.16 -4.76 2.23
C ALA A 46 -20.63 -4.51 0.82
N VAL A 47 -21.49 -4.60 -0.20
CA VAL A 47 -21.11 -4.29 -1.60
C VAL A 47 -20.69 -2.82 -1.73
N LEU A 48 -21.44 -1.89 -1.15
CA LEU A 48 -21.07 -0.48 -1.17
C LEU A 48 -19.72 -0.23 -0.48
N ALA A 49 -19.51 -0.81 0.70
CA ALA A 49 -18.25 -0.68 1.43
C ALA A 49 -17.06 -1.25 0.64
N THR A 50 -17.21 -2.43 0.05
CA THR A 50 -16.19 -3.03 -0.81
C THR A 50 -15.92 -2.18 -2.04
N THR A 51 -16.95 -1.68 -2.72
CA THR A 51 -16.78 -0.79 -3.89
C THR A 51 -16.06 0.50 -3.52
N VAL A 52 -16.43 1.14 -2.40
CA VAL A 52 -15.74 2.34 -1.91
C VAL A 52 -14.29 2.03 -1.56
N LEU A 53 -14.03 0.91 -0.88
CA LEU A 53 -12.67 0.47 -0.57
C LEU A 53 -11.84 0.28 -1.85
N LEU A 54 -12.37 -0.42 -2.85
CA LEU A 54 -11.68 -0.62 -4.13
C LEU A 54 -11.43 0.70 -4.87
N LEU A 55 -12.38 1.64 -4.85
CA LEU A 55 -12.20 2.96 -5.45
C LEU A 55 -11.10 3.75 -4.74
N VAL A 56 -11.12 3.80 -3.41
CA VAL A 56 -10.08 4.48 -2.62
C VAL A 56 -8.72 3.81 -2.85
N SER A 57 -8.65 2.48 -2.82
CA SER A 57 -7.42 1.72 -3.07
C SER A 57 -6.88 1.90 -4.49
N SER A 58 -7.78 1.97 -5.47
CA SER A 58 -7.41 2.15 -6.87
C SER A 58 -6.89 3.56 -7.14
N PHE A 59 -7.54 4.58 -6.56
CA PHE A 59 -7.36 5.96 -6.97
C PHE A 59 -6.65 6.87 -5.97
N VAL A 60 -6.55 6.49 -4.70
CA VAL A 60 -6.09 7.37 -3.62
C VAL A 60 -4.84 6.82 -2.97
N VAL A 61 -4.94 5.66 -2.31
CA VAL A 61 -3.86 5.08 -1.51
C VAL A 61 -3.82 3.57 -1.72
N GLN A 62 -2.66 3.01 -2.09
CA GLN A 62 -2.50 1.56 -2.20
C GLN A 62 -1.57 1.02 -1.09
N PRO A 63 -1.98 -0.03 -0.35
CA PRO A 63 -1.09 -0.71 0.58
C PRO A 63 -0.07 -1.58 -0.17
N PHE A 64 1.20 -1.53 0.24
CA PHE A 64 2.28 -2.37 -0.28
C PHE A 64 3.09 -3.00 0.86
N LEU A 65 3.49 -4.26 0.71
CA LEU A 65 4.41 -4.93 1.64
C LEU A 65 5.85 -4.80 1.12
N ILE A 66 6.82 -4.52 1.98
CA ILE A 66 8.24 -4.50 1.62
C ILE A 66 8.87 -5.88 1.76
N PRO A 67 9.26 -6.55 0.64
CA PRO A 67 9.84 -7.90 0.70
C PRO A 67 11.36 -7.87 0.87
N SER A 68 12.04 -6.76 0.56
CA SER A 68 13.51 -6.67 0.50
C SER A 68 14.10 -5.52 1.31
N GLY A 69 15.36 -5.68 1.73
CA GLY A 69 16.12 -4.69 2.51
C GLY A 69 16.84 -3.62 1.68
N SER A 70 16.53 -3.47 0.38
CA SER A 70 17.22 -2.52 -0.52
C SER A 70 17.03 -1.05 -0.15
N MET A 71 16.02 -0.75 0.66
CA MET A 71 15.69 0.58 1.14
C MET A 71 16.02 0.76 2.63
N GLU A 72 16.76 -0.15 3.25
CA GLU A 72 17.22 0.06 4.63
C GLU A 72 18.23 1.21 4.67
N PRO A 73 18.24 2.04 5.74
CA PRO A 73 17.47 1.91 6.98
C PRO A 73 16.07 2.55 6.91
N THR A 74 15.76 3.28 5.83
CA THR A 74 14.51 4.02 5.62
C THR A 74 13.30 3.10 5.71
N LEU A 75 13.30 2.01 4.93
CA LEU A 75 12.26 0.98 4.92
C LEU A 75 12.89 -0.37 5.25
N LYS A 76 12.23 -1.14 6.11
CA LYS A 76 12.70 -2.47 6.54
C LYS A 76 11.81 -3.56 5.98
N VAL A 77 12.36 -4.76 5.88
CA VAL A 77 11.61 -5.95 5.47
C VAL A 77 10.40 -6.15 6.38
N GLY A 78 9.22 -6.36 5.78
CA GLY A 78 7.94 -6.54 6.49
C GLY A 78 7.15 -5.27 6.77
N ASP A 79 7.68 -4.09 6.44
CA ASP A 79 6.95 -2.83 6.50
C ASP A 79 5.75 -2.84 5.53
N ARG A 80 4.60 -2.31 5.96
CA ARG A 80 3.44 -2.07 5.08
C ARG A 80 3.28 -0.59 4.80
N LEU A 81 3.60 -0.21 3.59
CA LEU A 81 3.53 1.15 3.10
C LEU A 81 2.11 1.49 2.67
N LEU A 82 1.77 2.77 2.78
CA LEU A 82 0.60 3.35 2.15
C LEU A 82 1.10 4.33 1.08
N VAL A 83 0.98 3.91 -0.18
CA VAL A 83 1.48 4.64 -1.34
C VAL A 83 0.43 5.66 -1.79
N ASN A 84 0.81 6.93 -1.82
CA ASN A 84 -0.01 8.03 -2.30
C ASN A 84 0.02 8.10 -3.83
N LYS A 85 -1.07 7.65 -4.45
CA LYS A 85 -1.25 7.72 -5.91
C LYS A 85 -1.68 9.11 -6.38
N LEU A 86 -2.23 9.93 -5.49
CA LEU A 86 -2.63 11.30 -5.82
C LEU A 86 -1.43 12.24 -5.93
N ALA A 87 -0.28 11.87 -5.36
CA ALA A 87 0.93 12.68 -5.35
C ALA A 87 1.32 13.21 -6.73
N TYR A 88 1.13 12.41 -7.79
CA TYR A 88 1.51 12.77 -9.16
C TYR A 88 0.32 12.88 -10.12
N ARG A 89 -0.90 12.66 -9.63
CA ARG A 89 -2.10 12.58 -10.49
C ARG A 89 -2.57 13.94 -11.01
N PHE A 90 -2.28 15.02 -10.29
CA PHE A 90 -2.72 16.38 -10.62
C PHE A 90 -1.62 17.24 -11.26
N GLY A 91 -0.74 16.60 -12.05
CA GLY A 91 0.30 17.28 -12.82
C GLY A 91 1.64 17.47 -12.10
N ALA A 92 1.71 17.15 -10.80
CA ALA A 92 2.98 17.04 -10.08
C ALA A 92 3.80 15.86 -10.63
N GLN A 93 5.12 16.02 -10.64
CA GLN A 93 6.05 15.02 -11.13
C GLN A 93 6.89 14.48 -9.97
N PRO A 94 7.45 13.26 -10.08
CA PRO A 94 8.43 12.77 -9.11
C PRO A 94 9.61 13.71 -8.99
N GLU A 95 9.95 14.07 -7.75
CA GLU A 95 11.05 14.97 -7.43
C GLU A 95 12.25 14.22 -6.86
N ARG A 96 13.44 14.84 -6.89
CA ARG A 96 14.64 14.25 -6.29
C ARG A 96 14.42 14.06 -4.79
N GLY A 97 14.77 12.89 -4.30
CA GLY A 97 14.58 12.50 -2.90
C GLY A 97 13.26 11.79 -2.63
N ASP A 98 12.28 11.81 -3.55
CA ASP A 98 11.05 11.03 -3.38
C ASP A 98 11.35 9.54 -3.30
N VAL A 99 10.70 8.85 -2.37
CA VAL A 99 10.65 7.38 -2.36
C VAL A 99 9.39 6.96 -3.08
N VAL A 100 9.54 6.21 -4.18
CA VAL A 100 8.43 5.87 -5.06
C VAL A 100 8.31 4.37 -5.24
N VAL A 101 7.08 3.91 -5.47
CA VAL A 101 6.78 2.57 -5.97
C VAL A 101 6.55 2.67 -7.47
N PHE A 102 7.20 1.79 -8.24
CA PHE A 102 7.09 1.77 -9.69
C PHE A 102 7.13 0.35 -10.23
N ASP A 103 6.55 0.18 -11.42
CA ASP A 103 6.64 -1.05 -12.20
C ASP A 103 7.95 -1.03 -13.00
N GLY A 104 8.86 -1.94 -12.65
CA GLY A 104 10.16 -2.12 -13.29
C GLY A 104 10.11 -2.88 -14.62
N THR A 105 8.94 -3.28 -15.12
CA THR A 105 8.82 -3.99 -16.40
C THR A 105 9.37 -3.16 -17.56
N GLY A 106 10.26 -3.74 -18.35
CA GLY A 106 10.95 -3.08 -19.47
C GLY A 106 12.22 -2.32 -19.07
N SER A 107 12.39 -1.97 -17.79
CA SER A 107 13.62 -1.32 -17.28
C SER A 107 14.48 -2.26 -16.44
N PHE A 108 13.88 -2.94 -15.46
CA PHE A 108 14.54 -3.78 -14.46
C PHE A 108 14.23 -5.27 -14.62
N VAL A 109 13.05 -5.59 -15.15
CA VAL A 109 12.54 -6.94 -15.43
C VAL A 109 12.11 -7.01 -16.90
N ARG A 110 12.27 -8.16 -17.55
CA ARG A 110 11.79 -8.35 -18.93
C ARG A 110 10.27 -8.49 -18.93
N GLU A 111 9.63 -7.94 -19.96
CA GLU A 111 8.18 -8.07 -20.15
C GLU A 111 7.82 -9.49 -20.59
N ASP A 112 7.03 -10.18 -19.78
CA ASP A 112 6.54 -11.53 -20.07
C ASP A 112 5.11 -11.43 -20.65
N LEU A 113 4.98 -11.62 -21.97
CA LEU A 113 3.73 -11.43 -22.71
C LEU A 113 2.68 -12.54 -22.51
N ASP A 114 2.97 -13.57 -21.71
CA ASP A 114 2.18 -14.82 -21.63
C ASP A 114 1.28 -14.93 -20.37
N ALA A 115 1.00 -13.83 -19.67
CA ALA A 115 0.20 -13.86 -18.44
C ALA A 115 -1.30 -14.09 -18.70
N ASN A 116 -1.91 -15.05 -18.00
CA ASN A 116 -3.35 -15.32 -18.06
C ASN A 116 -4.17 -14.11 -17.55
N PRO A 117 -5.07 -13.52 -18.37
CA PRO A 117 -5.79 -12.29 -18.03
C PRO A 117 -6.73 -12.43 -16.83
N LEU A 118 -7.34 -13.61 -16.63
CA LEU A 118 -8.23 -13.85 -15.49
C LEU A 118 -7.45 -13.93 -14.17
N ALA A 119 -6.26 -14.53 -14.20
CA ALA A 119 -5.38 -14.57 -13.04
C ALA A 119 -4.87 -13.17 -12.67
N GLY A 120 -4.61 -12.33 -13.68
CA GLY A 120 -4.24 -10.92 -13.47
C GLY A 120 -5.32 -10.11 -12.76
N LEU A 121 -6.60 -10.29 -13.14
CA LEU A 121 -7.72 -9.61 -12.47
C LEU A 121 -7.86 -10.02 -10.99
N ALA A 122 -7.77 -11.31 -10.69
CA ALA A 122 -7.86 -11.80 -9.32
C ALA A 122 -6.71 -11.28 -8.44
N ARG A 123 -5.48 -11.29 -8.97
CA ARG A 123 -4.31 -10.73 -8.29
C ARG A 123 -4.43 -9.23 -8.08
N GLY A 124 -4.87 -8.48 -9.09
CA GLY A 124 -5.08 -7.03 -8.97
C GLY A 124 -6.07 -6.66 -7.86
N ALA A 125 -7.17 -7.41 -7.73
CA ALA A 125 -8.11 -7.23 -6.64
C ALA A 125 -7.48 -7.52 -5.27
N ALA A 126 -6.71 -8.60 -5.14
CA ALA A 126 -6.00 -8.92 -3.89
C ALA A 126 -4.91 -7.88 -3.55
N ALA A 127 -4.16 -7.39 -4.54
CA ALA A 127 -3.16 -6.34 -4.38
C ALA A 127 -3.79 -5.01 -3.96
N SER A 128 -4.95 -4.64 -4.50
CA SER A 128 -5.69 -3.44 -4.08
C SER A 128 -6.13 -3.48 -2.61
N LEU A 129 -6.28 -4.69 -2.05
CA LEU A 129 -6.58 -4.91 -0.63
C LEU A 129 -5.31 -5.07 0.23
N GLY A 130 -4.11 -5.06 -0.38
CA GLY A 130 -2.84 -5.33 0.31
C GLY A 130 -2.72 -6.77 0.81
N LEU A 131 -3.47 -7.69 0.19
CA LEU A 131 -3.49 -9.12 0.53
C LEU A 131 -2.69 -9.98 -0.44
N ALA A 132 -2.21 -9.40 -1.55
CA ALA A 132 -1.27 -10.06 -2.46
C ALA A 132 0.17 -9.69 -2.09
N GLU A 133 1.09 -10.61 -2.35
CA GLU A 133 2.51 -10.27 -2.42
C GLU A 133 2.74 -9.28 -3.57
N PRO A 134 3.70 -8.35 -3.45
CA PRO A 134 4.09 -7.48 -4.55
C PRO A 134 4.43 -8.31 -5.79
N ASP A 135 4.10 -7.81 -6.98
CA ASP A 135 4.54 -8.48 -8.20
C ASP A 135 6.07 -8.45 -8.27
N ASP A 136 6.69 -9.43 -8.93
CA ASP A 136 8.15 -9.47 -9.11
C ASP A 136 8.67 -8.26 -9.91
N SER A 137 7.76 -7.52 -10.55
CA SER A 137 7.99 -6.28 -11.26
C SER A 137 7.82 -5.00 -10.42
N ASP A 138 7.26 -5.06 -9.19
CA ASP A 138 7.05 -3.87 -8.36
C ASP A 138 8.28 -3.55 -7.50
N PHE A 139 8.85 -2.36 -7.66
CA PHE A 139 10.04 -1.92 -6.93
C PHE A 139 9.78 -0.66 -6.13
N VAL A 140 10.45 -0.56 -4.97
CA VAL A 140 10.52 0.67 -4.18
C VAL A 140 11.96 1.18 -4.19
N LYS A 141 12.16 2.42 -4.64
CA LYS A 141 13.46 3.08 -4.73
C LYS A 141 13.34 4.58 -4.48
N ARG A 142 14.46 5.25 -4.24
CA ARG A 142 14.54 6.71 -4.15
C ARG A 142 14.91 7.31 -5.50
N VAL A 143 14.21 8.38 -5.89
CA VAL A 143 14.56 9.19 -7.05
C VAL A 143 15.82 9.99 -6.75
N VAL A 144 16.91 9.72 -7.46
CA VAL A 144 18.19 10.44 -7.31
C VAL A 144 18.35 11.50 -8.40
N GLY A 145 17.82 11.23 -9.60
CA GLY A 145 17.83 12.18 -10.71
C GLY A 145 16.52 12.16 -11.49
N VAL A 146 16.11 13.33 -11.96
CA VAL A 146 14.95 13.55 -12.83
C VAL A 146 15.42 13.95 -14.23
N GLY A 147 14.52 13.92 -15.21
CA GLY A 147 14.83 14.23 -16.60
C GLY A 147 15.68 15.50 -16.78
N GLY A 148 16.81 15.35 -17.47
CA GLY A 148 17.82 16.38 -17.74
C GLY A 148 18.96 16.45 -16.72
N ASP A 149 18.85 15.76 -15.57
CA ASP A 149 19.93 15.75 -14.57
C ASP A 149 21.16 15.02 -15.09
N ARG A 150 22.34 15.58 -14.81
CA ARG A 150 23.60 14.85 -14.88
C ARG A 150 23.94 14.31 -13.50
N VAL A 151 23.98 12.98 -13.38
CA VAL A 151 24.31 12.28 -12.13
C VAL A 151 25.67 11.60 -12.30
N VAL A 152 26.61 11.95 -11.42
CA VAL A 152 27.98 11.47 -11.46
C VAL A 152 28.33 10.79 -10.15
N CYS A 153 28.81 9.55 -10.24
CA CYS A 153 29.45 8.88 -9.13
C CYS A 153 30.91 8.56 -9.47
N CYS A 154 31.87 8.87 -8.60
CA CYS A 154 31.73 9.59 -7.34
C CYS A 154 32.93 10.52 -7.11
N ASP A 155 32.76 11.49 -6.20
CA ASP A 155 33.87 12.32 -5.72
C ASP A 155 34.91 11.48 -4.96
N ALA A 156 36.04 12.08 -4.58
CA ALA A 156 37.11 11.40 -3.84
C ALA A 156 36.68 10.83 -2.47
N ARG A 157 35.50 11.21 -1.97
CA ARG A 157 34.91 10.71 -0.71
C ARG A 157 33.78 9.71 -0.95
N GLY A 158 33.54 9.30 -2.20
CA GLY A 158 32.51 8.32 -2.55
C GLY A 158 31.08 8.89 -2.57
N ARG A 159 30.93 10.21 -2.70
CA ARG A 159 29.61 10.89 -2.76
C ARG A 159 29.17 11.14 -4.19
N LEU A 160 27.85 11.15 -4.40
CA LEU A 160 27.23 11.52 -5.66
C LEU A 160 27.32 13.02 -5.90
N ALA A 161 27.42 13.41 -7.17
CA ALA A 161 27.17 14.76 -7.62
C ALA A 161 26.00 14.78 -8.60
N VAL A 162 25.03 15.66 -8.37
CA VAL A 162 23.90 15.91 -9.27
C VAL A 162 24.03 17.34 -9.77
N ASN A 163 24.07 17.52 -11.10
CA ASN A 163 24.28 18.82 -11.75
C ASN A 163 25.47 19.59 -11.18
N GLY A 164 26.57 18.88 -10.90
CA GLY A 164 27.81 19.44 -10.33
C GLY A 164 27.78 19.72 -8.82
N THR A 165 26.62 19.60 -8.17
CA THR A 165 26.47 19.78 -6.73
C THR A 165 26.66 18.44 -6.02
N VAL A 166 27.61 18.37 -5.08
CA VAL A 166 27.81 17.16 -4.28
C VAL A 166 26.64 17.00 -3.31
N VAL A 167 26.02 15.83 -3.33
CA VAL A 167 24.87 15.47 -2.50
C VAL A 167 25.36 14.80 -1.23
N ASP A 168 24.92 15.29 -0.08
CA ASP A 168 25.06 14.59 1.19
C ASP A 168 23.86 13.69 1.41
N GLU A 169 24.08 12.41 1.67
CA GLU A 169 23.04 11.39 1.66
C GLU A 169 22.87 10.78 3.07
N PRO A 170 22.24 11.49 4.03
CA PRO A 170 22.12 11.04 5.42
C PRO A 170 21.22 9.80 5.56
N TYR A 171 20.45 9.47 4.52
CA TYR A 171 19.56 8.31 4.47
C TYR A 171 20.27 7.00 4.08
N LEU A 172 21.56 7.02 3.74
CA LEU A 172 22.26 5.79 3.36
C LEU A 172 22.36 4.80 4.53
N TYR A 173 22.37 3.52 4.18
CA TYR A 173 22.72 2.49 5.14
C TYR A 173 24.13 2.74 5.72
N PRO A 174 24.31 2.64 7.05
CA PRO A 174 25.61 2.92 7.67
C PRO A 174 26.74 2.10 7.04
N GLY A 175 27.77 2.79 6.54
CA GLY A 175 28.94 2.21 5.89
C GLY A 175 28.86 2.10 4.37
N ASP A 176 27.70 2.40 3.76
CA ASP A 176 27.59 2.46 2.30
C ASP A 176 28.18 3.76 1.73
N THR A 177 28.88 3.64 0.61
CA THR A 177 29.18 4.76 -0.29
C THR A 177 28.07 4.91 -1.32
N ALA A 178 28.06 6.02 -2.04
CA ALA A 178 26.97 6.29 -2.96
C ALA A 178 26.92 5.31 -4.15
N SER A 179 28.08 4.83 -4.62
CA SER A 179 28.22 3.62 -5.43
C SER A 179 29.62 3.03 -5.27
N ARG A 180 29.78 1.76 -5.65
CA ARG A 180 31.09 1.10 -5.80
C ARG A 180 31.60 1.12 -7.25
N VAL A 181 30.72 1.38 -8.20
CA VAL A 181 31.03 1.44 -9.63
C VAL A 181 30.89 2.90 -10.08
N PRO A 182 31.89 3.47 -10.77
CA PRO A 182 31.80 4.82 -11.30
C PRO A 182 30.81 4.88 -12.46
N PHE A 183 30.10 6.00 -12.56
CA PHE A 183 29.23 6.29 -13.68
C PHE A 183 29.05 7.80 -13.86
N ASP A 184 28.72 8.18 -15.09
CA ASP A 184 28.43 9.55 -15.49
C ASP A 184 27.30 9.47 -16.51
N ILE A 185 26.10 9.86 -16.08
CA ILE A 185 24.90 9.73 -16.90
C ILE A 185 24.16 11.07 -16.96
N VAL A 186 23.42 11.24 -18.04
CA VAL A 186 22.37 12.25 -18.16
C VAL A 186 21.04 11.54 -18.21
N VAL A 187 20.13 11.87 -17.29
CA VAL A 187 18.79 11.29 -17.22
C VAL A 187 17.97 11.82 -18.40
N PRO A 188 17.46 10.96 -19.29
CA PRO A 188 16.60 11.41 -20.38
C PRO A 188 15.30 12.07 -19.87
N SER A 189 14.78 13.05 -20.61
CA SER A 189 13.48 13.65 -20.34
C SER A 189 12.37 12.60 -20.23
N GLY A 190 11.48 12.74 -19.25
CA GLY A 190 10.39 11.80 -19.01
C GLY A 190 10.82 10.49 -18.33
N THR A 191 12.07 10.40 -17.87
CA THR A 191 12.58 9.24 -17.12
C THR A 191 13.23 9.67 -15.80
N LEU A 192 13.50 8.67 -14.96
CA LEU A 192 14.05 8.80 -13.62
C LEU A 192 15.28 7.91 -13.45
N TRP A 193 16.25 8.40 -12.71
CA TRP A 193 17.37 7.62 -12.19
C TRP A 193 17.11 7.30 -10.73
N MET A 194 16.97 6.01 -10.40
CA MET A 194 16.51 5.57 -9.08
C MET A 194 17.49 4.62 -8.42
N MET A 195 17.69 4.81 -7.12
CA MET A 195 18.66 4.04 -6.34
C MET A 195 18.05 3.63 -4.99
N GLY A 196 18.49 2.49 -4.47
CA GLY A 196 18.12 2.08 -3.12
C GLY A 196 18.95 2.78 -2.05
N ASP A 197 18.39 2.95 -0.86
CA ASP A 197 19.10 3.56 0.28
C ASP A 197 20.18 2.62 0.87
N HIS A 198 19.98 1.30 0.76
CA HIS A 198 20.98 0.27 1.07
C HIS A 198 21.75 -0.04 -0.22
N ARG A 199 22.63 0.87 -0.61
CA ARG A 199 23.41 0.86 -1.86
C ARG A 199 24.10 -0.47 -2.14
N SER A 200 24.64 -1.13 -1.11
CA SER A 200 25.34 -2.41 -1.26
C SER A 200 24.42 -3.62 -1.44
N ARG A 201 23.12 -3.50 -1.12
CA ARG A 201 22.08 -4.54 -1.27
C ARG A 201 20.92 -4.14 -2.17
N SER A 202 21.10 -3.13 -3.00
CA SER A 202 20.09 -2.67 -3.93
C SER A 202 20.49 -3.00 -5.35
N SER A 203 19.66 -3.77 -6.05
CA SER A 203 19.67 -3.79 -7.50
C SER A 203 18.75 -2.69 -8.01
N ASP A 204 19.33 -1.72 -8.71
CA ASP A 204 18.69 -0.49 -9.13
C ASP A 204 19.29 0.02 -10.45
N SER A 205 19.08 1.30 -10.81
CA SER A 205 19.49 1.84 -12.10
C SER A 205 20.98 1.62 -12.42
N ARG A 206 21.85 1.58 -11.39
CA ARG A 206 23.30 1.34 -11.55
C ARG A 206 23.62 -0.02 -12.15
N ASP A 207 22.88 -1.06 -11.77
CA ASP A 207 23.08 -2.44 -12.23
C ASP A 207 22.52 -2.69 -13.63
N ARG A 208 21.91 -1.67 -14.24
CA ARG A 208 21.25 -1.74 -15.55
C ARG A 208 21.91 -0.85 -16.59
N LEU A 209 23.05 -0.24 -16.24
CA LEU A 209 23.89 0.47 -17.21
C LEU A 209 24.27 -0.48 -18.36
N GLY A 210 24.04 -0.03 -19.60
CA GLY A 210 24.26 -0.82 -20.82
C GLY A 210 23.12 -1.76 -21.22
N SER A 211 22.09 -1.94 -20.38
CA SER A 211 20.84 -2.61 -20.81
C SER A 211 20.00 -1.68 -21.70
N PRO A 212 19.03 -2.18 -22.47
CA PRO A 212 18.04 -1.33 -23.14
C PRO A 212 17.39 -0.37 -22.13
N GLY A 213 17.32 0.93 -22.45
CA GLY A 213 16.85 1.97 -21.51
C GLY A 213 17.88 2.44 -20.48
N GLY A 214 19.05 1.81 -20.37
CA GLY A 214 20.20 2.31 -19.59
C GLY A 214 19.97 2.41 -18.09
N GLY A 215 19.03 1.64 -17.54
CA GLY A 215 18.63 1.73 -16.12
C GLY A 215 17.70 2.89 -15.80
N MET A 216 17.26 3.65 -16.80
CA MET A 216 16.29 4.71 -16.64
C MET A 216 14.87 4.12 -16.55
N VAL A 217 14.03 4.74 -15.73
CA VAL A 217 12.63 4.33 -15.58
C VAL A 217 11.72 5.44 -16.05
N PRO A 218 10.82 5.18 -17.01
CA PRO A 218 9.81 6.14 -17.43
C PRO A 218 8.93 6.63 -16.28
N VAL A 219 8.59 7.92 -16.26
CA VAL A 219 7.77 8.50 -15.18
C VAL A 219 6.37 7.89 -15.12
N ASP A 220 5.81 7.47 -16.26
CA ASP A 220 4.50 6.82 -16.34
C ASP A 220 4.46 5.41 -15.72
N ARG A 221 5.62 4.81 -15.43
CA ARG A 221 5.72 3.56 -14.65
C ARG A 221 5.64 3.77 -13.14
N VAL A 222 5.67 5.03 -12.67
CA VAL A 222 5.56 5.33 -11.23
C VAL A 222 4.10 5.14 -10.78
N THR A 223 3.91 4.24 -9.83
CA THR A 223 2.60 3.97 -9.22
C THR A 223 2.22 5.06 -8.22
N GLY A 224 3.18 5.56 -7.43
CA GLY A 224 2.97 6.66 -6.50
C GLY A 224 4.10 6.85 -5.50
N ARG A 225 3.97 7.87 -4.64
CA ARG A 225 4.95 8.22 -3.61
C ARG A 225 4.68 7.50 -2.30
N VAL A 226 5.72 7.05 -1.62
CA VAL A 226 5.63 6.43 -0.29
C VAL A 226 5.59 7.52 0.77
N ASP A 227 4.39 7.89 1.21
CA ASP A 227 4.19 8.96 2.20
C ASP A 227 4.02 8.43 3.63
N TRP A 228 3.53 7.19 3.81
CA TRP A 228 3.24 6.65 5.14
C TRP A 228 3.60 5.19 5.31
N LEU A 229 3.95 4.84 6.55
CA LEU A 229 4.12 3.47 7.05
C LEU A 229 2.90 3.13 7.92
N GLY A 230 2.11 2.14 7.50
CA GLY A 230 0.87 1.73 8.16
C GLY A 230 1.04 0.54 9.12
N TRP A 231 2.13 -0.22 9.02
CA TRP A 231 2.45 -1.37 9.88
C TRP A 231 3.95 -1.70 9.79
N PRO A 232 4.64 -2.18 10.85
CA PRO A 232 4.14 -2.56 12.18
C PRO A 232 3.78 -1.36 13.09
N PRO A 233 2.93 -1.53 14.12
CA PRO A 233 2.42 -0.43 14.95
C PRO A 233 3.52 0.47 15.54
N ALA A 234 4.63 -0.14 15.96
CA ALA A 234 5.79 0.54 16.54
C ALA A 234 6.52 1.49 15.57
N ARG A 235 6.22 1.42 14.27
CA ARG A 235 6.83 2.26 13.22
C ARG A 235 5.80 3.02 12.39
N THR A 236 4.55 3.07 12.84
CA THR A 236 3.52 3.82 12.11
C THR A 236 3.81 5.31 12.08
N GLY A 237 3.58 5.95 10.94
CA GLY A 237 3.83 7.38 10.77
C GLY A 237 4.04 7.80 9.32
N SER A 238 4.30 9.09 9.11
CA SER A 238 4.76 9.61 7.82
C SER A 238 6.21 9.24 7.58
N LEU A 239 6.54 8.88 6.35
CA LEU A 239 7.94 8.76 5.94
C LEU A 239 8.54 10.16 5.87
N ALA A 240 9.66 10.38 6.58
CA ALA A 240 10.36 11.65 6.49
C ALA A 240 10.91 11.84 5.07
N GLY A 241 10.67 13.02 4.50
CA GLY A 241 11.36 13.46 3.29
C GLY A 241 12.86 13.64 3.56
N THR A 242 13.61 13.85 2.49
CA THR A 242 15.04 14.17 2.57
C THR A 242 15.29 15.55 1.99
N ASP A 243 16.15 16.32 2.64
CA ASP A 243 16.65 17.60 2.16
C ASP A 243 17.99 17.47 1.41
N ALA A 244 18.50 16.24 1.22
CA ALA A 244 19.77 15.93 0.55
C ALA A 244 19.94 16.63 -0.81
N PHE A 245 18.85 16.78 -1.56
CA PHE A 245 18.85 17.38 -2.89
C PHE A 245 18.49 18.88 -2.88
N THR A 246 18.31 19.47 -1.70
CA THR A 246 18.06 20.91 -1.55
C THR A 246 19.26 21.69 -2.07
N GLY A 247 19.01 22.66 -2.94
CA GLY A 247 20.07 23.47 -3.55
C GLY A 247 20.75 22.83 -4.76
N VAL A 248 20.39 21.60 -5.16
CA VAL A 248 20.81 21.04 -6.45
C VAL A 248 20.14 21.82 -7.58
N PRO A 249 20.90 22.46 -8.50
CA PRO A 249 20.33 23.24 -9.59
C PRO A 249 19.38 22.45 -10.47
N ALA A 250 18.46 23.16 -11.14
CA ALA A 250 17.64 22.57 -12.18
C ALA A 250 18.51 22.03 -13.35
N PRO A 251 18.02 21.02 -14.09
CA PRO A 251 18.68 20.55 -15.30
C PRO A 251 19.10 21.68 -16.25
N GLY A 252 20.33 21.64 -16.76
CA GLY A 252 20.81 22.60 -17.77
C GLY A 252 21.16 24.01 -17.28
N ALA A 253 21.13 24.28 -15.96
CA ALA A 253 21.52 25.59 -15.42
C ALA A 253 23.04 25.86 -15.44
N ALA A 254 23.86 24.86 -15.78
CA ALA A 254 25.31 25.00 -15.89
C ALA A 254 25.71 24.89 -17.36
N HIS A 255 25.76 26.02 -18.07
CA HIS A 255 26.70 26.37 -19.14
C HIS A 255 26.47 27.84 -19.54
N GLY A 256 27.14 28.75 -18.82
CA GLY A 256 27.39 30.15 -19.19
C GLY A 256 28.86 30.45 -18.92
#